data_AF-A0A5N5RI67-F1
#
_entry.id   AF-A0A5N5RI67-F1
#
_cell.length_a   1.000
_cell.length_b   1.000
_cell.length_c   1.000
_cell.angle_alpha   90.00
_cell.angle_beta   90.00
_cell.angle_gamma   90.00
#
_symmetry.space_group_name_H-M   'P 1'
#
loop_
_entity.id
_entity.type
_entity.pdbx_description
1 polymer ?
#
loop_
_entity_poly.entity_id
_entity_poly.type
_entity_poly.pdbx_seq_one_letter_code
_entity_poly.pdbx_strand_id
1 'polypeptide(L)'
;MDVSKAEQLAKAAYPERDICGASENDMAYVFFCVYLGPDKSELSEIAVDKADGSAHLLIPGSKEYERYRPDDAKVLWTPFYEPGFEETERGWRPPDKELEGIDDKIEQMLMTILRREGMDDDIAETVECINAGEWDVGISLGFEALLREHIKLDEESLDLFGKFARWYADDGYLDDDFLEQYESFKKL
;
A
#
# COMPACT_ATOMS: atom_id res chain seq x y z
N MET A 1 -2.79 -12.84 -19.01
CA MET A 1 -1.37 -13.19 -19.18
C MET A 1 -0.68 -12.96 -17.85
N ASP A 2 0.33 -13.75 -17.47
CA ASP A 2 1.10 -13.51 -16.25
C ASP A 2 2.34 -12.62 -16.50
N VAL A 3 2.91 -12.10 -15.42
CA VAL A 3 4.07 -11.18 -15.46
C VAL A 3 5.31 -11.84 -16.07
N SER A 4 5.55 -13.13 -15.82
CA SER A 4 6.72 -13.84 -16.36
C SER A 4 6.67 -13.95 -17.89
N LYS A 5 5.49 -14.22 -18.44
CA LYS A 5 5.28 -14.23 -19.89
C LYS A 5 5.38 -12.83 -20.48
N ALA A 6 4.85 -11.81 -19.81
CA ALA A 6 4.99 -10.43 -20.24
C ALA A 6 6.46 -9.99 -20.27
N GLU A 7 7.26 -10.37 -19.27
CA GLU A 7 8.69 -10.07 -19.20
C GLU A 7 9.46 -10.71 -20.36
N GLN A 8 9.13 -11.96 -20.73
CA GLN A 8 9.71 -12.61 -21.90
C GLN A 8 9.39 -11.86 -23.20
N LEU A 9 8.16 -11.34 -23.34
CA LEU A 9 7.76 -10.54 -24.50
C LEU A 9 8.49 -9.19 -24.55
N ALA A 10 8.63 -8.51 -23.41
CA ALA A 10 9.40 -7.28 -23.30
C ALA A 10 10.87 -7.50 -23.70
N LYS A 11 11.50 -8.56 -23.17
CA LYS A 11 12.91 -8.88 -23.46
C LYS A 11 13.11 -9.37 -24.90
N ALA A 12 12.12 -10.03 -25.51
CA ALA A 12 12.16 -10.39 -26.92
C ALA A 12 12.05 -9.17 -27.85
N ALA A 13 11.22 -8.19 -27.48
CA ALA A 13 11.03 -6.97 -28.27
C ALA A 13 12.19 -5.97 -28.13
N TYR A 14 12.78 -5.88 -26.94
CA TYR A 14 13.86 -4.94 -26.59
C TYR A 14 15.02 -5.66 -25.88
N PRO A 15 15.77 -6.54 -26.59
CA PRO A 15 16.77 -7.42 -25.98
C PRO A 15 17.93 -6.68 -25.31
N GLU A 16 18.24 -5.46 -25.75
CA GLU A 16 19.31 -4.62 -25.25
C GLU A 16 18.99 -3.93 -23.91
N ARG A 17 17.75 -3.99 -23.43
CA ARG A 17 17.31 -3.35 -22.18
C ARG A 17 17.25 -4.34 -21.04
N ASP A 18 17.83 -3.99 -19.91
CA ASP A 18 17.79 -4.82 -18.70
C ASP A 18 16.65 -4.37 -17.80
N ILE A 19 15.79 -5.33 -17.44
CA ILE A 19 14.60 -5.10 -16.63
C ILE A 19 15.02 -5.08 -15.16
N CYS A 20 14.70 -4.00 -14.47
CA CYS A 20 15.08 -3.78 -13.09
C CYS A 20 13.93 -3.37 -12.18
N GLY A 21 12.70 -3.27 -12.68
CA GLY A 21 11.47 -3.14 -11.89
C GLY A 21 10.26 -3.59 -12.69
N ALA A 22 9.14 -3.84 -12.00
CA ALA A 22 7.86 -4.08 -12.64
C ALA A 22 6.70 -3.48 -11.86
N SER A 23 5.71 -3.00 -12.59
CA SER A 23 4.38 -2.62 -12.11
C SER A 23 3.30 -3.17 -13.04
N GLU A 24 2.04 -3.09 -12.63
CA GLU A 24 0.91 -3.45 -13.45
C GLU A 24 -0.26 -2.50 -13.28
N ASN A 25 -1.09 -2.42 -14.31
CA ASN A 25 -2.43 -1.85 -14.25
C ASN A 25 -3.41 -2.78 -14.99
N ASP A 26 -4.65 -2.35 -15.16
CA ASP A 26 -5.67 -3.15 -15.84
C ASP A 26 -5.31 -3.51 -17.29
N MET A 27 -4.50 -2.69 -17.96
CA MET A 27 -4.19 -2.82 -19.39
C MET A 27 -2.87 -3.52 -19.67
N ALA A 28 -1.84 -3.35 -18.84
CA ALA A 28 -0.48 -3.78 -19.15
C ALA A 28 0.32 -4.18 -17.90
N TYR A 29 1.37 -4.97 -18.15
CA TYR A 29 2.54 -5.01 -17.28
C TYR A 29 3.54 -3.96 -17.75
N VAL A 30 4.08 -3.16 -16.86
CA VAL A 30 5.06 -2.11 -17.17
C VAL A 30 6.38 -2.45 -16.50
N PHE A 31 7.44 -2.52 -17.29
CA PHE A 31 8.77 -2.90 -16.84
C PHE A 31 9.69 -1.68 -16.84
N PHE A 32 10.22 -1.34 -15.67
CA PHE A 32 11.28 -0.34 -15.56
C PHE A 32 12.59 -0.95 -16.04
N CYS A 33 13.27 -0.27 -16.96
CA CYS A 33 14.41 -0.80 -17.68
C CYS A 33 15.56 0.19 -17.77
N VAL A 34 16.78 -0.33 -17.72
CA VAL A 34 18.02 0.40 -17.99
C VAL A 34 18.59 -0.08 -19.31
N TYR A 35 18.98 0.85 -20.17
CA TYR A 35 19.88 0.59 -21.30
C TYR A 35 21.27 1.13 -20.96
N LEU A 36 22.29 0.28 -21.06
CA LEU A 36 23.70 0.65 -20.88
C LEU A 36 24.44 0.47 -22.20
N GLY A 37 24.38 1.49 -23.06
CA GLY A 37 25.11 1.53 -24.31
C GLY A 37 26.54 2.06 -24.16
N PRO A 38 27.40 1.85 -25.16
CA PRO A 38 28.78 2.34 -25.14
C PRO A 38 28.89 3.86 -25.07
N ASP A 39 27.91 4.58 -25.65
CA ASP A 39 27.92 6.04 -25.77
C ASP A 39 26.84 6.73 -24.92
N LYS A 40 25.85 5.98 -24.43
CA LYS A 40 24.75 6.52 -23.61
C LYS A 40 24.17 5.47 -22.67
N SER A 41 23.77 5.92 -21.49
CA SER A 41 22.89 5.18 -20.58
C SER A 41 21.53 5.85 -20.55
N GLU A 42 20.46 5.06 -20.54
CA GLU A 42 19.09 5.55 -20.62
C GLU A 42 18.17 4.77 -19.68
N LEU A 43 17.34 5.49 -18.93
CA LEU A 43 16.23 4.92 -18.17
C LEU A 43 14.98 4.96 -19.04
N SER A 44 14.19 3.89 -19.00
CA SER A 44 13.02 3.72 -19.86
C SER A 44 12.03 2.75 -19.24
N GLU A 45 10.84 2.69 -19.81
CA GLU A 45 9.84 1.70 -19.44
C GLU A 45 9.33 0.96 -20.69
N ILE A 46 8.95 -0.30 -20.52
CA ILE A 46 8.32 -1.10 -21.57
C ILE A 46 6.97 -1.57 -21.04
N ALA A 47 5.88 -1.21 -21.72
CA ALA A 47 4.57 -1.77 -21.46
C ALA A 47 4.32 -3.00 -22.33
N VAL A 48 3.77 -4.06 -21.75
CA VAL A 48 3.27 -5.23 -22.48
C VAL A 48 1.77 -5.35 -22.25
N ASP A 49 0.99 -5.17 -23.30
CA ASP A 49 -0.47 -5.17 -23.26
C ASP A 49 -1.00 -6.56 -22.88
N LYS A 50 -1.86 -6.62 -21.86
CA LYS A 50 -2.41 -7.86 -21.31
C LYS A 50 -3.36 -8.57 -22.28
N ALA A 51 -3.97 -7.83 -23.22
CA ALA A 51 -4.97 -8.37 -24.14
C ALA A 51 -4.36 -9.06 -25.36
N ASP A 52 -3.32 -8.46 -25.96
CA ASP A 52 -2.71 -8.96 -27.20
C ASP A 52 -1.21 -9.32 -27.10
N GLY A 53 -0.56 -8.99 -25.98
CA GLY A 53 0.87 -9.25 -25.75
C GLY A 53 1.81 -8.34 -26.55
N SER A 54 1.31 -7.24 -27.13
CA SER A 54 2.17 -6.27 -27.81
C SER A 54 3.04 -5.51 -26.81
N ALA A 55 4.32 -5.33 -27.15
CA ALA A 55 5.30 -4.64 -26.32
C ALA A 55 5.59 -3.24 -26.89
N HIS A 56 5.57 -2.22 -26.04
CA HIS A 56 5.72 -0.81 -26.40
C HIS A 56 6.75 -0.14 -25.50
N LEU A 57 7.78 0.46 -26.08
CA LEU A 57 8.69 1.34 -25.37
C LEU A 57 7.97 2.65 -25.02
N LEU A 58 7.91 2.99 -23.73
CA LEU A 58 7.24 4.18 -23.25
C LEU A 58 8.18 5.38 -23.33
N ILE A 59 7.92 6.26 -24.31
CA ILE A 59 8.66 7.50 -24.50
C ILE A 59 7.85 8.62 -23.86
N PRO A 60 8.40 9.40 -22.90
CA PRO A 60 7.67 10.50 -22.26
C PRO A 60 7.02 11.43 -23.28
N GLY A 61 5.71 11.68 -23.11
CA GLY A 61 4.91 12.51 -24.01
C GLY A 61 4.37 11.80 -25.26
N SER A 62 4.58 10.48 -25.42
CA SER A 62 3.91 9.68 -26.45
C SER A 62 2.53 9.19 -26.00
N LYS A 63 1.69 8.80 -26.95
CA LYS A 63 0.35 8.25 -26.66
C LYS A 63 0.42 6.94 -25.88
N GLU A 64 1.43 6.13 -26.16
CA GLU A 64 1.68 4.87 -25.46
C GLU A 64 2.06 5.13 -24.00
N TYR A 65 2.87 6.16 -23.73
CA TYR A 65 3.21 6.56 -22.38
C TYR A 65 1.96 6.97 -21.59
N GLU A 66 1.13 7.86 -22.15
CA GLU A 66 -0.14 8.29 -21.52
C GLU A 66 -1.13 7.13 -21.32
N ARG A 67 -1.15 6.16 -22.23
CA ARG A 67 -2.08 5.02 -22.17
C ARG A 67 -1.68 3.98 -21.14
N TYR A 68 -0.38 3.66 -21.04
CA TYR A 68 0.09 2.50 -20.30
C TYR A 68 0.76 2.82 -18.97
N ARG A 69 1.11 4.08 -18.70
CA ARG A 69 1.68 4.52 -17.41
C ARG A 69 0.69 5.45 -16.68
N PRO A 70 -0.42 4.91 -16.17
CA PRO A 70 -1.29 5.67 -15.29
C PRO A 70 -0.65 5.85 -13.91
N ASP A 71 -1.07 6.89 -13.19
CA ASP A 71 -0.56 7.21 -11.84
C ASP A 71 -0.92 6.14 -10.79
N ASP A 72 -1.88 5.26 -11.08
CA ASP A 72 -2.41 4.20 -10.21
C ASP A 72 -1.80 2.81 -10.47
N ALA A 73 -0.69 2.74 -11.21
CA ALA A 73 -0.03 1.46 -11.49
C ALA A 73 0.49 0.80 -10.20
N LYS A 74 0.02 -0.43 -9.93
CA LYS A 74 0.46 -1.22 -8.78
C LYS A 74 1.89 -1.70 -9.00
N VAL A 75 2.80 -1.30 -8.12
CA VAL A 75 4.18 -1.81 -8.13
C VAL A 75 4.18 -3.30 -7.76
N LEU A 76 4.89 -4.11 -8.53
CA LEU A 76 5.10 -5.54 -8.25
C LEU A 76 6.44 -5.75 -7.56
N TRP A 77 7.48 -5.06 -8.05
CA TRP A 77 8.81 -5.01 -7.43
C TRP A 77 9.66 -3.89 -8.06
N THR A 78 10.67 -3.44 -7.33
CA THR A 78 11.55 -2.31 -7.66
C THR A 78 12.98 -2.59 -7.17
N PRO A 79 14.03 -2.04 -7.80
CA PRO A 79 15.40 -2.24 -7.32
C PRO A 79 15.72 -1.28 -6.15
N PHE A 80 14.84 -0.32 -5.88
CA PHE A 80 15.01 0.70 -4.86
C PHE A 80 14.29 0.30 -3.58
N TYR A 81 14.96 0.48 -2.45
CA TYR A 81 14.32 0.33 -1.14
C TYR A 81 13.33 1.47 -0.91
N GLU A 82 12.14 1.12 -0.45
CA GLU A 82 11.14 2.03 0.11
C GLU A 82 10.76 1.53 1.52
N PRO A 83 10.53 2.43 2.50
CA PRO A 83 10.05 2.03 3.81
C PRO A 83 8.82 1.12 3.72
N GLY A 84 8.83 0.02 4.47
CA GLY A 84 7.74 -0.97 4.49
C GLY A 84 7.75 -2.00 3.35
N PHE A 85 8.67 -1.91 2.38
CA PHE A 85 8.81 -2.91 1.33
C PHE A 85 9.54 -4.16 1.84
N GLU A 86 9.14 -5.32 1.32
CA GLU A 86 9.75 -6.60 1.64
C GLU A 86 10.88 -6.92 0.65
N GLU A 87 12.03 -7.38 1.15
CA GLU A 87 13.14 -7.85 0.31
C GLU A 87 12.77 -9.18 -0.37
N THR A 88 13.11 -9.29 -1.66
CA THR A 88 12.88 -10.47 -2.51
C THR A 88 14.14 -10.78 -3.32
N GLU A 89 14.16 -11.94 -3.98
CA GLU A 89 15.24 -12.29 -4.93
C GLU A 89 15.38 -11.30 -6.09
N ARG A 90 14.37 -10.46 -6.36
CA ARG A 90 14.32 -9.53 -7.50
C ARG A 90 14.48 -8.06 -7.10
N GLY A 91 14.69 -7.76 -5.82
CA GLY A 91 14.68 -6.41 -5.27
C GLY A 91 13.62 -6.28 -4.18
N TRP A 92 12.96 -5.14 -4.10
CA TRP A 92 11.98 -4.83 -3.08
C TRP A 92 10.58 -4.90 -3.66
N ARG A 93 9.63 -5.49 -2.96
CA ARG A 93 8.22 -5.47 -3.35
C ARG A 93 7.39 -4.72 -2.32
N PRO A 94 6.32 -4.03 -2.73
CA PRO A 94 5.31 -3.60 -1.78
C PRO A 94 4.83 -4.82 -0.99
N PRO A 95 4.52 -4.67 0.30
CA PRO A 95 4.00 -5.77 1.11
C PRO A 95 2.77 -6.37 0.42
N ASP A 96 2.62 -7.70 0.47
CA ASP A 96 1.49 -8.43 -0.16
C ASP A 96 0.11 -8.00 0.38
N LYS A 97 0.09 -7.18 1.44
CA LYS A 97 -1.11 -6.75 2.14
C LYS A 97 -1.50 -5.35 1.71
N GLU A 98 -2.74 -5.23 1.23
CA GLU A 98 -3.54 -4.02 1.18
C GLU A 98 -3.37 -3.18 2.46
N LEU A 99 -2.41 -2.26 2.47
CA LEU A 99 -2.32 -1.22 3.50
C LEU A 99 -2.77 0.15 2.96
N GLU A 100 -3.05 0.26 1.66
CA GLU A 100 -3.80 1.40 1.13
C GLU A 100 -5.16 1.50 1.82
N GLY A 101 -5.34 2.59 2.57
CA GLY A 101 -6.56 2.91 3.29
C GLY A 101 -6.79 2.10 4.56
N ILE A 102 -5.76 1.48 5.18
CA ILE A 102 -5.96 0.87 6.51
C ILE A 102 -6.34 1.93 7.54
N ASP A 103 -5.76 3.13 7.44
CA ASP A 103 -6.08 4.27 8.29
C ASP A 103 -7.56 4.66 8.13
N ASP A 104 -8.02 4.85 6.89
CA ASP A 104 -9.42 5.14 6.59
C ASP A 104 -10.38 4.04 7.10
N LYS A 105 -9.99 2.77 6.95
CA LYS A 105 -10.78 1.62 7.42
C LYS A 105 -10.86 1.59 8.94
N ILE A 106 -9.78 1.89 9.64
CA ILE A 106 -9.72 1.93 11.11
C ILE A 106 -10.56 3.08 11.64
N GLU A 107 -10.44 4.27 11.08
CA GLU A 107 -11.25 5.43 11.47
C GLU A 107 -12.74 5.14 11.24
N GLN A 108 -13.11 4.63 10.05
CA GLN A 108 -14.50 4.30 9.73
C GLN A 108 -15.06 3.22 10.66
N MET A 109 -14.28 2.17 10.94
CA MET A 109 -14.67 1.10 11.87
C MET A 109 -14.90 1.68 13.27
N LEU A 110 -13.94 2.42 13.81
CA LEU A 110 -14.03 3.05 15.14
C LEU A 110 -15.26 3.96 15.25
N MET A 111 -15.45 4.86 14.28
CA MET A 111 -16.59 5.78 14.25
C MET A 111 -17.92 5.04 14.14
N THR A 112 -17.95 3.92 13.41
CA THR A 112 -19.16 3.09 13.31
C THR A 112 -19.51 2.46 14.65
N ILE A 113 -18.51 1.93 15.38
CA ILE A 113 -18.72 1.32 16.69
C ILE A 113 -19.15 2.39 17.70
N LEU A 114 -18.42 3.49 17.84
CA LEU A 114 -18.76 4.56 18.78
C LEU A 114 -20.20 5.08 18.55
N ARG A 115 -20.62 5.28 17.29
CA ARG A 115 -21.99 5.69 16.96
C ARG A 115 -23.03 4.63 17.32
N ARG A 116 -22.72 3.35 17.07
CA ARG A 116 -23.61 2.23 17.41
C ARG A 116 -23.86 2.15 18.91
N GLU A 117 -22.84 2.45 19.72
CA GLU A 117 -22.89 2.39 21.18
C GLU A 117 -23.36 3.72 21.82
N GLY A 118 -23.58 4.76 21.02
CA GLY A 118 -24.10 6.06 21.49
C GLY A 118 -23.08 6.90 22.26
N MET A 119 -21.79 6.75 21.95
CA MET A 119 -20.67 7.41 22.62
C MET A 119 -20.39 8.80 22.02
N ASP A 120 -21.40 9.68 22.00
CA ASP A 120 -21.35 10.96 21.29
C ASP A 120 -20.24 11.90 21.79
N ASP A 121 -19.97 11.90 23.09
CA ASP A 121 -18.91 12.72 23.70
C ASP A 121 -17.52 12.24 23.26
N ASP A 122 -17.29 10.91 23.28
CA ASP A 122 -16.01 10.31 22.84
C ASP A 122 -15.79 10.48 21.32
N ILE A 123 -16.88 10.48 20.51
CA ILE A 123 -16.80 10.82 19.08
C ILE A 123 -16.34 12.26 18.90
N ALA A 124 -16.91 13.20 19.66
CA ALA A 124 -16.57 14.62 19.55
C ALA A 124 -15.08 14.85 19.87
N GLU A 125 -14.59 14.25 20.95
CA GLU A 125 -13.19 14.32 21.37
C GLU A 125 -12.25 13.68 20.31
N THR A 126 -12.59 12.48 19.83
CA THR A 126 -11.82 11.79 18.77
C THR A 126 -11.70 12.65 17.51
N VAL A 127 -12.82 13.21 17.04
CA VAL A 127 -12.88 14.01 15.81
C VAL A 127 -12.18 15.36 15.99
N GLU A 128 -12.16 15.93 17.20
CA GLU A 128 -11.42 17.16 17.50
C GLU A 128 -9.91 16.95 17.31
N CYS A 129 -9.33 15.88 17.86
CA CYS A 129 -7.93 15.54 17.66
C CYS A 129 -7.59 15.30 16.18
N ILE A 130 -8.43 14.52 15.48
CA ILE A 130 -8.23 14.25 14.04
C ILE A 130 -8.21 15.55 13.23
N ASN A 131 -9.17 16.46 13.46
CA ASN A 131 -9.22 17.75 12.75
C ASN A 131 -8.08 18.70 13.13
N ALA A 132 -7.45 18.51 14.29
CA ALA A 132 -6.27 19.25 14.72
C ALA A 132 -4.96 18.72 14.12
N GLY A 133 -5.00 17.62 13.36
CA GLY A 133 -3.82 16.98 12.76
C GLY A 133 -3.14 15.95 13.68
N GLU A 134 -3.78 15.59 14.80
CA GLU A 134 -3.35 14.56 15.75
C GLU A 134 -4.21 13.30 15.54
N TRP A 135 -4.16 12.75 14.32
CA TRP A 135 -5.04 11.67 13.89
C TRP A 135 -4.87 10.41 14.73
N ASP A 136 -3.63 10.01 14.95
CA ASP A 136 -3.22 8.89 15.79
C ASP A 136 -3.71 9.01 17.24
N VAL A 137 -3.56 10.19 17.84
CA VAL A 137 -4.08 10.48 19.18
C VAL A 137 -5.59 10.32 19.21
N GLY A 138 -6.30 10.84 18.21
CA GLY A 138 -7.75 10.67 18.09
C GLY A 138 -8.15 9.18 18.04
N ILE A 139 -7.53 8.40 17.15
CA ILE A 139 -7.82 6.96 17.04
C ILE A 139 -7.56 6.24 18.37
N SER A 140 -6.45 6.55 19.03
CA SER A 140 -6.11 5.99 20.34
C SER A 140 -7.19 6.28 21.39
N LEU A 141 -7.61 7.55 21.53
CA LEU A 141 -8.66 7.96 22.48
C LEU A 141 -9.97 7.22 22.25
N GLY A 142 -10.39 7.07 20.99
CA GLY A 142 -11.62 6.33 20.67
C GLY A 142 -11.54 4.86 21.07
N PHE A 143 -10.40 4.18 20.84
CA PHE A 143 -10.21 2.80 21.29
C PHE A 143 -10.09 2.68 22.82
N GLU A 144 -9.47 3.64 23.51
CA GLU A 144 -9.47 3.69 24.98
C GLU A 144 -10.88 3.83 25.54
N ALA A 145 -11.72 4.66 24.92
CA ALA A 145 -13.11 4.82 25.33
C ALA A 145 -13.88 3.49 25.21
N LEU A 146 -13.70 2.75 24.10
CA LEU A 146 -14.28 1.42 23.94
C LEU A 146 -13.79 0.43 25.01
N LEU A 147 -12.49 0.43 25.33
CA LEU A 147 -11.93 -0.41 26.39
C LEU A 147 -12.50 -0.06 27.77
N ARG A 148 -12.62 1.24 28.08
CA ARG A 148 -13.15 1.77 29.34
C ARG A 148 -14.59 1.34 29.58
N GLU A 149 -15.41 1.36 28.52
CA GLU A 149 -16.80 0.92 28.56
C GLU A 149 -16.96 -0.61 28.39
N HIS A 150 -15.85 -1.37 28.35
CA HIS A 150 -15.83 -2.82 28.15
C HIS A 150 -16.54 -3.30 26.88
N ILE A 151 -16.50 -2.49 25.82
CA ILE A 151 -17.13 -2.79 24.54
C ILE A 151 -16.21 -3.69 23.73
N LYS A 152 -16.70 -4.87 23.36
CA LYS A 152 -15.93 -5.84 22.58
C LYS A 152 -15.96 -5.49 21.10
N LEU A 153 -14.80 -5.61 20.46
CA LEU A 153 -14.71 -5.69 19.01
C LEU A 153 -15.18 -7.08 18.55
N ASP A 154 -15.90 -7.13 17.43
CA ASP A 154 -16.13 -8.40 16.75
C ASP A 154 -14.83 -8.94 16.12
N GLU A 155 -14.85 -10.19 15.66
CA GLU A 155 -13.65 -10.89 15.18
C GLU A 155 -13.00 -10.18 13.98
N GLU A 156 -13.81 -9.61 13.09
CA GLU A 156 -13.33 -8.87 11.92
C GLU A 156 -12.70 -7.52 12.31
N SER A 157 -13.36 -6.79 13.20
CA SER A 157 -12.87 -5.52 13.73
C SER A 157 -11.58 -5.70 14.54
N LEU A 158 -11.49 -6.78 15.33
CA LEU A 158 -10.31 -7.10 16.11
C LEU A 158 -9.12 -7.51 15.22
N ASP A 159 -9.36 -8.29 14.16
CA ASP A 159 -8.32 -8.64 13.19
C ASP A 159 -7.79 -7.41 12.44
N LEU A 160 -8.68 -6.51 12.02
CA LEU A 160 -8.32 -5.25 11.38
C LEU A 160 -7.48 -4.37 12.32
N PHE A 161 -7.93 -4.17 13.56
CA PHE A 161 -7.18 -3.39 14.56
C PHE A 161 -5.82 -4.02 14.87
N GLY A 162 -5.75 -5.35 14.97
CA GLY A 162 -4.47 -6.04 15.18
C GLY A 162 -3.49 -5.85 14.04
N LYS A 163 -3.96 -5.79 12.78
CA LYS A 163 -3.11 -5.49 11.62
C LYS A 163 -2.58 -4.05 11.67
N PHE A 164 -3.47 -3.10 11.98
CA PHE A 164 -3.12 -1.69 12.15
C PHE A 164 -2.08 -1.47 13.26
N ALA A 165 -2.32 -2.02 14.46
CA ALA A 165 -1.43 -1.85 15.61
C ALA A 165 -0.01 -2.40 15.35
N ARG A 166 0.11 -3.55 14.68
CA ARG A 166 1.43 -4.11 14.31
C ARG A 166 2.14 -3.26 13.26
N TRP A 167 1.40 -2.72 12.28
CA TRP A 167 1.98 -1.88 11.24
C TRP A 167 2.57 -0.58 11.83
N TYR A 168 1.82 0.09 12.71
CA TYR A 168 2.29 1.32 13.38
C TYR A 168 3.52 1.08 14.27
N ALA A 169 3.58 -0.07 14.96
CA ALA A 169 4.73 -0.42 15.79
C ALA A 169 5.99 -0.70 14.95
N ASP A 170 5.84 -1.33 13.78
CA ASP A 170 6.96 -1.61 12.87
C ASP A 170 7.51 -0.32 12.21
N ASP A 171 6.70 0.73 12.04
CA ASP A 171 7.11 2.02 11.46
C ASP A 171 7.81 2.97 12.45
N GLY A 172 7.83 2.62 13.74
CA GLY A 172 8.61 3.32 14.78
C GLY A 172 8.12 4.73 15.13
N TYR A 173 6.89 5.08 14.75
CA TYR A 173 6.32 6.43 14.91
C TYR A 173 5.65 6.66 16.27
N LEU A 174 5.29 5.61 17.01
CA LEU A 174 4.65 5.69 18.33
C LEU A 174 5.22 4.63 19.28
N ASP A 175 5.35 4.99 20.56
CA ASP A 175 5.47 4.02 21.64
C ASP A 175 4.28 3.03 21.54
N ASP A 176 4.46 1.78 22.01
CA ASP A 176 3.62 0.58 21.77
C ASP A 176 2.10 0.66 22.12
N ASP A 177 1.51 1.84 22.27
CA ASP A 177 0.16 2.14 22.76
C ASP A 177 -0.93 1.36 22.01
N PHE A 178 -0.91 1.34 20.66
CA PHE A 178 -1.90 0.59 19.88
C PHE A 178 -1.77 -0.93 20.07
N LEU A 179 -0.55 -1.44 20.25
CA LEU A 179 -0.34 -2.86 20.55
C LEU A 179 -0.85 -3.22 21.95
N GLU A 180 -0.64 -2.34 22.94
CA GLU A 180 -1.17 -2.52 24.30
C GLU A 180 -2.70 -2.52 24.32
N GLN A 181 -3.33 -1.59 23.59
CA GLN A 181 -4.78 -1.54 23.42
C GLN A 181 -5.30 -2.81 22.74
N TYR A 182 -4.65 -3.26 21.67
CA TYR A 182 -5.01 -4.50 20.98
C TYR A 182 -4.92 -5.72 21.90
N GLU A 183 -3.85 -5.85 22.68
CA GLU A 183 -3.71 -6.93 23.67
C GLU A 183 -4.72 -6.82 24.82
N SER A 184 -5.24 -5.61 25.11
CA SER A 184 -6.32 -5.39 26.06
C SER A 184 -7.67 -5.85 25.51
N PHE A 185 -7.99 -5.54 24.25
CA PHE A 185 -9.22 -6.04 23.61
C PHE A 185 -9.28 -7.56 23.52
N LYS A 186 -8.15 -8.23 23.27
CA LYS A 186 -8.06 -9.69 23.29
C LYS A 186 -8.43 -10.32 24.64
N LYS A 187 -8.37 -9.55 25.73
CA LYS A 187 -8.63 -10.01 27.10
C LYS A 187 -10.05 -9.68 27.59
N LEU A 188 -10.81 -8.87 26.85
CA LEU A 188 -12.21 -8.55 27.18
C LEU A 188 -13.14 -9.71 26.87
#